data_AF-A0A7Z6Y437-F1
#
_entry.id   AF-A0A7Z6Y437-F1
#
_cell.length_a   1.000
_cell.length_b   1.000
_cell.length_c   1.000
_cell.angle_alpha   90.00
_cell.angle_beta   90.00
_cell.angle_gamma   90.00
#
_symmetry.space_group_name_H-M   'P 1'
#
loop_
_entity.id
_entity.type
_entity.pdbx_description
1 polymer ?
#
loop_
_entity_poly.entity_id
_entity_poly.type
_entity_poly.pdbx_seq_one_letter_code
_entity_poly.pdbx_strand_id
1 'polypeptide(L)'
;MIIITLINVLIITTVVIVHYECLLRLNGLMPRLILWHRFRMVFGVLGALAAHAIEVWIFALGYYLMNRSDSLGRLTGNFDGSFMDSVYFSFTTFTTIGFGDITPTGPLKYLTGLEALTGLVLITWTASFLFIEMQKYWGTHANRVERRR
;
A
#
# COMPACT_ATOMS: atom_id res chain seq x y z
N MET A 1 -8.53 -23.66 9.72
CA MET A 1 -7.16 -23.10 9.72
C MET A 1 -6.56 -23.05 8.33
N ILE A 2 -6.48 -24.17 7.59
CA ILE A 2 -5.95 -24.19 6.20
C ILE A 2 -6.61 -23.14 5.28
N ILE A 3 -7.94 -23.04 5.30
CA ILE A 3 -8.68 -22.06 4.47
C ILE A 3 -8.25 -20.61 4.77
N ILE A 4 -8.09 -20.26 6.05
CA ILE A 4 -7.68 -18.91 6.47
C ILE A 4 -6.26 -18.61 5.97
N THR A 5 -5.35 -19.57 6.10
CA THR A 5 -3.99 -19.44 5.58
C THR A 5 -3.99 -19.22 4.07
N LEU A 6 -4.80 -19.99 3.31
CA LEU A 6 -4.90 -19.83 1.87
C LEU A 6 -5.47 -18.45 1.47
N ILE A 7 -6.49 -17.97 2.18
CA ILE A 7 -7.05 -16.62 1.97
C ILE A 7 -5.97 -15.55 2.23
N ASN A 8 -5.26 -15.63 3.35
CA ASN A 8 -4.23 -14.66 3.68
C ASN A 8 -3.10 -14.66 2.65
N VAL A 9 -2.61 -15.84 2.25
CA VAL A 9 -1.57 -15.97 1.22
C VAL A 9 -2.04 -15.38 -0.11
N LEU A 10 -3.28 -15.66 -0.51
CA LEU A 10 -3.86 -15.14 -1.75
C LEU A 10 -3.91 -13.61 -1.74
N ILE A 11 -4.44 -13.01 -0.66
CA ILE A 11 -4.57 -11.55 -0.53
C ILE A 11 -3.18 -10.91 -0.56
N ILE A 12 -2.24 -11.37 0.28
CA ILE A 12 -0.89 -10.80 0.37
C ILE A 12 -0.16 -10.91 -0.96
N THR A 13 -0.23 -12.08 -1.62
CA THR A 13 0.41 -12.27 -2.93
C THR A 13 -0.18 -11.32 -3.98
N THR A 14 -1.50 -11.14 -3.98
CA THR A 14 -2.18 -10.20 -4.89
C THR A 14 -1.71 -8.77 -4.66
N VAL A 15 -1.66 -8.33 -3.41
CA VAL A 15 -1.19 -7.00 -3.02
C VAL A 15 0.27 -6.79 -3.46
N VAL A 16 1.16 -7.75 -3.20
CA VAL A 16 2.57 -7.66 -3.59
C VAL A 16 2.73 -7.57 -5.11
N ILE A 17 1.99 -8.37 -5.88
CA ILE A 17 2.00 -8.33 -7.34
C ILE A 17 1.50 -6.96 -7.83
N VAL A 18 0.38 -6.45 -7.30
CA VAL A 18 -0.17 -5.14 -7.66
C VAL A 18 0.83 -4.04 -7.36
N HIS A 19 1.46 -4.07 -6.18
CA HIS A 19 2.49 -3.10 -5.79
C HIS A 19 3.66 -3.09 -6.77
N TYR A 20 4.23 -4.27 -7.03
CA TYR A 20 5.34 -4.45 -7.95
C TYR A 20 5.01 -3.92 -9.35
N GLU A 21 3.84 -4.29 -9.88
CA GLU A 21 3.35 -3.85 -11.18
C GLU A 21 3.12 -2.33 -11.23
N CYS A 22 2.62 -1.71 -10.16
CA CYS A 22 2.50 -0.26 -10.05
C CYS A 22 3.88 0.42 -10.06
N LEU A 23 4.85 -0.07 -9.29
CA LEU A 23 6.21 0.48 -9.30
C LEU A 23 6.89 0.33 -10.67
N LEU A 24 6.70 -0.82 -11.35
CA LEU A 24 7.19 -1.01 -12.71
C LEU A 24 6.59 0.00 -13.68
N ARG A 25 5.27 0.23 -13.62
CA ARG A 25 4.60 1.24 -14.46
C ARG A 25 5.10 2.64 -14.14
N LEU A 26 5.24 3.00 -12.86
CA LEU A 26 5.78 4.30 -12.46
C LEU A 26 7.20 4.49 -13.00
N ASN A 27 8.07 3.50 -12.84
CA ASN A 27 9.43 3.51 -13.39
C ASN A 27 9.44 3.68 -14.92
N GLY A 28 8.51 3.07 -15.64
CA GLY A 28 8.38 3.23 -17.09
C GLY A 28 7.79 4.57 -17.54
N LEU A 29 6.88 5.16 -16.74
CA LEU A 29 6.27 6.46 -17.02
C LEU A 29 7.21 7.62 -16.71
N MET A 30 8.01 7.53 -15.64
CA MET A 30 8.86 8.64 -15.17
C MET A 30 9.81 9.21 -16.25
N PRO A 31 10.50 8.41 -17.08
CA PRO A 31 11.31 8.92 -18.19
C PRO A 31 10.50 9.60 -19.29
N ARG A 32 9.25 9.15 -19.52
CA ARG A 32 8.36 9.64 -20.58
C ARG A 32 7.64 10.94 -20.23
N LEU A 33 7.57 11.30 -18.95
CA LEU A 33 7.02 12.57 -18.53
C LEU A 33 7.96 13.71 -18.92
N ILE A 34 7.60 14.41 -20.00
CA ILE A 34 8.25 15.62 -20.55
C ILE A 34 8.03 16.85 -19.63
N LEU A 35 7.17 16.72 -18.62
CA LEU A 35 6.90 17.75 -17.61
C LEU A 35 8.19 18.25 -16.95
N TRP A 36 8.19 19.55 -16.61
CA TRP A 36 9.29 20.26 -15.94
C TRP A 36 9.97 19.37 -14.90
N HIS A 37 11.30 19.21 -15.03
CA HIS A 37 12.14 18.27 -14.24
C HIS A 37 11.83 18.22 -12.73
N ARG A 38 11.31 19.32 -12.14
CA ARG A 38 10.92 19.41 -10.74
C ARG A 38 9.63 18.65 -10.38
N PHE A 39 8.66 18.57 -11.30
CA PHE A 39 7.36 17.93 -11.03
C PHE A 39 7.38 16.41 -11.19
N ARG A 40 8.38 15.85 -11.88
CA ARG A 40 8.52 14.39 -12.09
C ARG A 40 8.49 13.61 -10.77
N MET A 41 9.19 14.10 -9.74
CA MET A 41 9.20 13.46 -8.43
C MET A 41 7.84 13.53 -7.74
N VAL A 42 7.12 14.64 -7.88
CA VAL A 42 5.78 14.80 -7.32
C VAL A 42 4.81 13.79 -7.94
N PHE A 43 4.85 13.59 -9.27
CA PHE A 43 4.06 12.55 -9.93
C PHE A 43 4.42 11.14 -9.46
N GLY A 44 5.71 10.85 -9.24
CA GLY A 44 6.15 9.58 -8.67
C GLY A 44 5.57 9.33 -7.28
N VAL A 45 5.63 10.34 -6.40
CA VAL A 45 5.07 10.28 -5.03
C VAL A 45 3.55 10.10 -5.07
N LEU A 46 2.82 10.89 -5.88
CA LEU A 46 1.36 10.78 -5.99
C LEU A 46 0.93 9.41 -6.56
N GLY A 47 1.67 8.90 -7.55
CA GLY A 47 1.42 7.58 -8.11
C GLY A 47 1.67 6.45 -7.11
N ALA A 48 2.71 6.57 -6.30
CA ALA A 48 3.00 5.64 -5.20
C ALA A 48 1.90 5.66 -4.11
N LEU A 49 1.43 6.86 -3.73
CA LEU A 49 0.31 6.99 -2.78
C LEU A 49 -0.98 6.36 -3.34
N ALA A 50 -1.25 6.52 -4.64
CA ALA A 50 -2.37 5.87 -5.29
C ALA A 50 -2.23 4.33 -5.31
N ALA A 51 -1.02 3.80 -5.50
CA ALA A 51 -0.76 2.36 -5.42
C ALA A 51 -1.06 1.81 -4.02
N HIS A 52 -0.57 2.48 -2.96
CA HIS A 52 -0.89 2.10 -1.58
C HIS A 52 -2.39 2.19 -1.27
N ALA A 53 -3.11 3.18 -1.81
CA ALA A 53 -4.55 3.23 -1.67
C ALA A 53 -5.23 2.00 -2.31
N ILE A 54 -4.78 1.56 -3.49
CA ILE A 54 -5.32 0.34 -4.12
C ILE A 54 -5.03 -0.91 -3.28
N GLU A 55 -3.83 -1.03 -2.71
CA GLU A 55 -3.45 -2.13 -1.82
C GLU A 55 -4.34 -2.22 -0.59
N VAL A 56 -4.62 -1.07 0.05
CA VAL A 56 -5.57 -0.97 1.15
C VAL A 56 -6.97 -1.44 0.73
N TRP A 57 -7.44 -1.05 -0.46
CA TRP A 57 -8.76 -1.49 -0.93
C TRP A 57 -8.85 -2.99 -1.16
N ILE A 58 -7.75 -3.65 -1.53
CA ILE A 58 -7.68 -5.11 -1.67
C ILE A 58 -7.80 -5.78 -0.29
N PHE A 59 -7.08 -5.28 0.72
CA PHE A 59 -7.21 -5.77 2.10
C PHE A 59 -8.61 -5.51 2.67
N ALA A 60 -9.17 -4.33 2.45
CA ALA A 60 -10.53 -3.96 2.83
C ALA A 60 -11.57 -4.92 2.25
N LEU A 61 -11.43 -5.31 0.98
CA LEU A 61 -12.28 -6.32 0.35
C LEU A 61 -12.12 -7.67 1.05
N GLY A 62 -10.89 -8.05 1.40
CA GLY A 62 -10.60 -9.24 2.22
C GLY A 62 -11.36 -9.23 3.53
N TYR A 63 -11.28 -8.14 4.30
CA TYR A 63 -12.02 -7.99 5.55
C TYR A 63 -13.53 -8.04 5.38
N TYR A 64 -14.04 -7.29 4.41
CA TYR A 64 -15.47 -7.21 4.16
C TYR A 64 -16.06 -8.58 3.81
N LEU A 65 -15.34 -9.38 3.02
CA LEU A 65 -15.77 -10.74 2.66
C LEU A 65 -15.61 -11.72 3.83
N MET A 66 -14.50 -11.66 4.58
CA MET A 66 -14.28 -12.52 5.74
C MET A 66 -15.29 -12.26 6.86
N ASN A 67 -15.65 -10.99 7.09
CA ASN A 67 -16.59 -10.57 8.12
C ASN A 67 -18.03 -11.11 7.91
N ARG A 68 -18.37 -11.58 6.71
CA ARG A 68 -19.67 -12.21 6.42
C ARG A 68 -19.78 -13.65 6.95
N SER A 69 -18.68 -14.25 7.40
CA SER A 69 -18.65 -15.63 7.88
C SER A 69 -18.18 -15.70 9.33
N ASP A 70 -19.04 -16.24 10.19
CA ASP A 70 -18.75 -16.40 11.63
C ASP A 70 -17.51 -17.25 11.88
N SER A 71 -17.21 -18.19 10.97
CA SER A 71 -16.04 -19.06 11.06
C SER A 71 -14.71 -18.37 10.74
N LEU A 72 -14.74 -17.24 10.01
CA LEU A 72 -13.54 -16.50 9.59
C LEU A 72 -13.19 -15.36 10.54
N GLY A 73 -14.10 -15.01 11.45
CA GLY A 73 -13.94 -13.93 12.42
C GLY A 73 -14.78 -12.71 12.06
N ARG A 74 -14.81 -11.72 12.97
CA ARG A 74 -15.61 -10.52 12.81
C ARG A 74 -14.83 -9.26 13.17
N LEU A 75 -15.14 -8.16 12.51
CA LEU A 75 -14.82 -6.81 12.96
C LEU A 75 -15.88 -6.36 13.97
N THR A 76 -15.42 -5.84 15.11
CA THR A 76 -16.27 -5.41 16.23
C THR A 76 -15.82 -4.04 16.74
N GLY A 77 -16.63 -3.41 17.60
CA GLY A 77 -16.39 -2.04 18.07
C GLY A 77 -17.26 -1.06 17.30
N ASN A 78 -16.68 0.07 16.87
CA ASN A 78 -17.35 1.08 16.06
C ASN A 78 -17.43 0.68 14.58
N PHE A 79 -18.00 -0.50 14.30
CA PHE A 79 -18.08 -1.08 12.96
C PHE A 79 -19.56 -1.31 12.60
N ASP A 80 -20.03 -0.65 11.54
CA ASP A 80 -21.43 -0.67 11.11
C ASP A 80 -21.77 -1.77 10.09
N GLY A 81 -20.78 -2.55 9.64
CA GLY A 81 -20.95 -3.57 8.60
C GLY A 81 -20.71 -3.08 7.18
N SER A 82 -20.43 -1.80 6.98
CA SER A 82 -20.19 -1.21 5.67
C SER A 82 -18.82 -1.60 5.10
N PHE A 83 -18.73 -1.53 3.78
CA PHE A 83 -17.46 -1.68 3.09
C PHE A 83 -16.50 -0.53 3.46
N MET A 84 -17.02 0.68 3.70
CA MET A 84 -16.20 1.84 4.03
C MET A 84 -15.54 1.74 5.40
N ASP A 85 -16.23 1.16 6.39
CA ASP A 85 -15.59 0.86 7.69
C ASP A 85 -14.48 -0.19 7.55
N SER A 86 -14.63 -1.14 6.62
CA SER A 86 -13.57 -2.11 6.30
C SER A 86 -12.37 -1.43 5.62
N VAL A 87 -12.62 -0.44 4.76
CA VAL A 87 -11.57 0.40 4.13
C VAL A 87 -10.86 1.24 5.17
N TYR A 88 -11.59 1.89 6.08
CA TYR A 88 -11.02 2.66 7.18
C TYR A 88 -10.17 1.77 8.10
N PHE A 89 -10.68 0.61 8.51
CA PHE A 89 -9.92 -0.35 9.32
C PHE A 89 -8.65 -0.81 8.61
N SER A 90 -8.72 -1.13 7.32
CA SER A 90 -7.56 -1.49 6.50
C SER A 90 -6.55 -0.34 6.39
N PHE A 91 -6.98 0.90 6.16
CA PHE A 91 -6.09 2.07 6.14
C PHE A 91 -5.31 2.20 7.45
N THR A 92 -6.01 2.15 8.58
CA THR A 92 -5.38 2.30 9.90
C THR A 92 -4.45 1.14 10.24
N THR A 93 -4.73 -0.07 9.75
CA THR A 93 -3.90 -1.26 9.94
C THR A 93 -2.67 -1.22 9.04
N PHE A 94 -2.85 -1.00 7.74
CA PHE A 94 -1.79 -0.96 6.73
C PHE A 94 -0.74 0.12 7.03
N THR A 95 -1.19 1.28 7.49
CA THR A 95 -0.32 2.40 7.88
C THR A 95 0.19 2.29 9.33
N THR A 96 -0.19 1.24 10.06
CA THR A 96 0.19 0.98 11.45
C THR A 96 -0.28 2.04 12.46
N ILE A 97 -1.29 2.86 12.10
CA ILE A 97 -1.90 3.85 12.98
C ILE A 97 -2.65 3.17 14.14
N GLY A 98 -3.55 2.23 13.81
CA GLY A 98 -4.29 1.42 14.78
C GLY A 98 -5.06 2.20 15.85
N PHE A 99 -6.05 3.03 15.47
CA PHE A 99 -6.86 3.81 16.44
C PHE A 99 -7.57 2.96 17.50
N GLY A 100 -7.86 1.69 17.20
CA GLY A 100 -8.43 0.73 18.16
C GLY A 100 -9.94 0.87 18.41
N ASP A 101 -10.62 1.72 17.64
CA ASP A 101 -12.07 1.88 17.60
C ASP A 101 -12.78 0.71 16.91
N ILE A 102 -12.14 0.13 15.88
CA ILE A 102 -12.54 -1.13 15.25
C ILE A 102 -11.49 -2.19 15.57
N THR A 103 -11.95 -3.37 16.01
CA THR A 103 -11.06 -4.46 16.44
C THR A 103 -11.41 -5.79 15.76
N PRO A 104 -10.40 -6.54 15.29
CA PRO A 104 -10.60 -7.85 14.69
C PRO A 104 -10.76 -8.93 15.77
N THR A 105 -11.69 -9.85 15.56
CA THR A 105 -11.94 -11.00 16.44
C THR A 105 -11.85 -12.31 15.65
N GLY A 106 -11.52 -13.41 16.34
CA GLY A 106 -11.36 -14.71 15.70
C GLY A 106 -10.18 -14.76 14.71
N PRO A 107 -10.25 -15.63 13.68
CA PRO A 107 -9.16 -15.80 12.71
C PRO A 107 -8.80 -14.57 11.88
N LEU A 108 -9.70 -13.60 11.78
CA LEU A 108 -9.48 -12.33 11.07
C LEU A 108 -8.27 -11.56 11.63
N LYS A 109 -7.91 -11.75 12.91
CA LYS A 109 -6.71 -11.19 13.54
C LYS A 109 -5.41 -11.54 12.80
N TYR A 110 -5.34 -12.72 12.17
CA TYR A 110 -4.15 -13.12 11.42
C TYR A 110 -3.97 -12.27 10.17
N LEU A 111 -5.06 -11.93 9.48
CA LEU A 111 -5.00 -11.02 8.33
C LEU A 111 -4.52 -9.63 8.77
N THR A 112 -5.02 -9.12 9.91
CA THR A 112 -4.61 -7.83 10.48
C THR A 112 -3.13 -7.76 10.81
N GLY A 113 -2.59 -8.78 11.48
CA GLY A 113 -1.16 -8.82 11.77
C GLY A 113 -0.31 -8.87 10.50
N LEU A 114 -0.74 -9.65 9.50
CA LEU A 114 -0.03 -9.78 8.23
C LEU A 114 -0.15 -8.53 7.36
N GLU A 115 -1.28 -7.83 7.37
CA GLU A 115 -1.47 -6.57 6.68
C GLU A 115 -0.56 -5.50 7.24
N ALA A 116 -0.48 -5.34 8.56
CA ALA A 116 0.41 -4.36 9.19
C ALA A 116 1.88 -4.60 8.82
N LEU A 117 2.32 -5.86 8.83
CA LEU A 117 3.66 -6.24 8.39
C LEU A 117 3.87 -5.96 6.89
N THR A 118 2.90 -6.32 6.06
CA THR A 118 2.96 -6.12 4.61
C THR A 118 3.02 -4.63 4.28
N GLY A 119 2.15 -3.82 4.88
CA GLY A 119 2.11 -2.36 4.67
C GLY A 119 3.43 -1.70 5.02
N LEU A 120 4.04 -2.06 6.16
CA LEU A 120 5.38 -1.59 6.53
C LEU A 120 6.42 -1.91 5.44
N VAL A 121 6.44 -3.14 4.93
CA VAL A 121 7.38 -3.57 3.88
C VAL A 121 7.13 -2.83 2.56
N LEU A 122 5.88 -2.66 2.14
CA LEU A 122 5.57 -1.99 0.87
C LEU A 122 5.83 -0.49 0.91
N ILE A 123 5.51 0.18 2.02
CA ILE A 123 5.82 1.60 2.21
C ILE A 123 7.33 1.83 2.19
N THR A 124 8.12 0.98 2.86
CA THR A 124 9.58 1.09 2.88
C THR A 124 10.22 0.76 1.53
N TRP A 125 9.67 -0.21 0.79
CA TRP A 125 10.09 -0.49 -0.59
C TRP A 125 9.84 0.72 -1.50
N THR A 126 8.66 1.33 -1.39
CA THR A 126 8.31 2.55 -2.13
C THR A 126 9.23 3.73 -1.82
N ALA A 127 9.50 3.97 -0.53
CA ALA A 127 10.43 5.00 -0.11
C ALA A 127 11.83 4.79 -0.72
N SER A 128 12.31 3.55 -0.71
CA SER A 128 13.60 3.17 -1.32
C SER A 128 13.60 3.40 -2.84
N PHE A 129 12.53 3.00 -3.52
CA PHE A 129 12.35 3.24 -4.96
C PHE A 129 12.39 4.73 -5.29
N LEU A 130 11.59 5.54 -4.58
CA LEU A 130 11.54 6.99 -4.78
C LEU A 130 12.89 7.65 -4.49
N PHE A 131 13.60 7.22 -3.45
CA PHE A 131 14.94 7.70 -3.15
C PHE A 131 15.92 7.45 -4.31
N ILE A 132 15.93 6.24 -4.87
CA ILE A 132 16.77 5.90 -6.03
C ILE A 132 16.40 6.78 -7.24
N GLU A 133 15.11 7.00 -7.50
CA GLU A 133 14.68 7.88 -8.59
C GLU A 133 15.09 9.34 -8.34
N MET A 134 14.99 9.84 -7.11
CA MET A 134 15.48 11.19 -6.75
C MET A 134 16.97 11.34 -7.05
N GLN A 135 17.79 10.36 -6.67
CA GLN A 135 19.24 10.38 -6.93
C GLN A 135 19.56 10.45 -8.43
N LYS A 136 18.85 9.67 -9.26
CA LYS A 136 19.03 9.68 -10.72
C LYS A 136 18.80 11.06 -11.34
N TYR A 137 17.76 11.78 -10.90
CA TYR A 137 17.40 13.06 -11.53
C TYR A 137 18.06 14.28 -10.87
N TRP A 138 18.39 14.24 -9.58
CA TRP A 138 19.03 15.38 -8.89
C TRP A 138 20.48 15.60 -9.32
N GLY A 139 21.26 14.51 -9.52
CA GLY A 139 22.68 14.61 -9.93
C GLY A 139 22.91 15.26 -11.29
N THR A 140 21.90 15.23 -12.18
CA THR A 140 21.99 15.88 -13.50
C THR A 140 21.91 17.40 -13.47
N HIS A 141 21.30 17.98 -12.41
CA HIS A 141 21.24 19.43 -12.23
C HIS A 141 22.56 20.00 -11.70
N ALA A 142 23.22 19.33 -10.74
CA ALA A 142 24.50 19.77 -10.19
C ALA A 142 25.59 19.87 -11.27
N ASN A 143 25.74 18.82 -12.09
CA ASN A 143 26.72 18.79 -13.18
C ASN A 143 26.46 19.82 -14.30
N ARG A 144 25.21 20.26 -14.50
CA ARG A 144 24.87 21.32 -15.48
C ARG A 144 25.16 22.73 -14.96
N VAL A 145 25.06 22.95 -13.65
CA VAL A 145 25.42 24.25 -13.03
C VAL A 145 26.93 24.42 -13.01
N GLU A 146 27.68 23.34 -12.76
CA GLU A 146 29.15 23.36 -12.68
C GLU A 146 29.81 23.50 -14.06
N ARG A 147 29.26 22.91 -15.12
CA ARG A 147 29.72 23.14 -16.52
C ARG A 147 29.41 24.53 -17.08
N ARG A 148 28.60 25.33 -16.40
CA ARG A 148 28.23 26.70 -16.82
C ARG A 148 28.98 27.78 -16.03
N ARG A 149 29.81 27.39 -15.06
CA ARG A 149 30.78 28.24 -14.37
C ARG A 149 32.16 27.99 -14.96
#